data_AF-A0A356AXK5-F1
#
_entry.id   AF-A0A356AXK5-F1
#
_cell.length_a   1.000
_cell.length_b   1.000
_cell.length_c   1.000
_cell.angle_alpha   90.00
_cell.angle_beta   90.00
_cell.angle_gamma   90.00
#
_symmetry.space_group_name_H-M   'P 1'
#
loop_
_entity.id
_entity.type
_entity.pdbx_description
1 polymer ?
#
loop_
_entity_poly.entity_id
_entity_poly.type
_entity_poly.pdbx_seq_one_letter_code
_entity_poly.pdbx_strand_id
1 'polypeptide(L)'
;MIKVSLLDMIKEIGTAGIIIIALIIFVFILALITNFITILRYKSIANCFDSKKQTKAGIFNNELLNSIVQEYKLAAKNSLSEVNTQAIIEKSFNENMKPMAIAESFVKRSPAILVILGLFGTFWGLTVSVTKLIEIITSNIINDAAVNMNQLLESLSGTASGMGVAFATSLFGIGFNIILTVVFIV
;
A
#
# COMPACT_ATOMS: atom_id res chain seq x y z
N MET A 1 0.41 -15.26 33.49
CA MET A 1 -0.38 -14.60 32.42
C MET A 1 0.48 -13.47 31.87
N ILE A 2 1.22 -13.74 30.79
CA ILE A 2 2.21 -12.79 30.27
C ILE A 2 1.45 -11.66 29.57
N LYS A 3 1.35 -10.50 30.21
CA LYS A 3 0.97 -9.25 29.54
C LYS A 3 2.18 -8.83 28.71
N VAL A 4 2.37 -9.44 27.55
CA VAL A 4 3.24 -8.85 26.52
C VAL A 4 2.41 -7.72 25.92
N SER A 5 2.60 -6.50 26.43
CA SER A 5 1.97 -5.34 25.82
C SER A 5 2.64 -5.13 24.46
N LEU A 6 1.88 -4.85 23.40
CA LEU A 6 2.43 -4.52 22.07
C LEU A 6 3.48 -3.40 22.14
N LEU A 7 3.36 -2.49 23.12
CA LEU A 7 4.34 -1.47 23.42
C LEU A 7 5.71 -2.01 23.88
N ASP A 8 5.72 -3.11 24.63
CA ASP A 8 6.96 -3.71 25.15
C ASP A 8 7.68 -4.48 24.05
N MET A 9 6.94 -5.14 23.16
CA MET A 9 7.50 -5.67 21.91
C MET A 9 8.09 -4.53 21.09
N ILE A 10 7.35 -3.45 20.83
CA ILE A 10 7.81 -2.29 20.03
C ILE A 10 9.05 -1.61 20.61
N LYS A 11 9.27 -1.64 21.93
CA LYS A 11 10.49 -1.11 22.56
C LYS A 11 11.71 -2.01 22.37
N GLU A 12 11.54 -3.32 22.24
CA GLU A 12 12.60 -4.27 21.84
C GLU A 12 12.84 -4.30 20.33
N ILE A 13 11.92 -3.72 19.53
CA ILE A 13 12.10 -3.55 18.09
C ILE A 13 13.23 -2.54 17.88
N GLY A 14 14.42 -3.04 17.55
CA GLY A 14 15.52 -2.19 17.09
C GLY A 14 15.05 -1.24 15.98
N THR A 15 15.67 -0.06 15.88
CA THR A 15 15.21 1.09 15.07
C THR A 15 14.73 0.73 13.65
N ALA A 16 15.37 -0.26 13.00
CA ALA A 16 14.99 -0.72 11.66
C ALA A 16 13.58 -1.33 11.57
N GLY A 17 13.18 -2.15 12.55
CA GLY A 17 11.85 -2.79 12.53
C GLY A 17 10.72 -1.79 12.74
N ILE A 18 10.95 -0.76 13.56
CA ILE A 18 9.99 0.33 13.79
C ILE A 18 9.76 1.10 12.49
N ILE A 19 10.84 1.40 11.76
CA ILE A 19 10.76 2.09 10.46
C ILE A 19 9.94 1.27 9.46
N ILE A 20 10.15 -0.05 9.38
CA ILE A 20 9.41 -0.93 8.46
C ILE A 20 7.92 -0.97 8.84
N ILE A 21 7.59 -1.16 10.12
CA ILE A 21 6.19 -1.16 10.57
C ILE A 21 5.52 0.18 10.28
N ALA A 22 6.21 1.30 10.56
CA ALA A 22 5.70 2.64 10.26
C ALA A 22 5.44 2.82 8.76
N LEU A 23 6.33 2.32 7.90
CA LEU A 23 6.16 2.33 6.45
C LEU A 23 4.96 1.48 6.00
N ILE A 24 4.77 0.29 6.58
CA ILE A 24 3.62 -0.58 6.31
C ILE A 24 2.32 0.14 6.68
N ILE A 25 2.25 0.75 7.87
CA ILE A 25 1.08 1.53 8.32
C ILE A 25 0.83 2.71 7.40
N PHE A 26 1.87 3.42 6.98
CA PHE A 26 1.75 4.54 6.05
C PHE A 26 1.16 4.10 4.70
N VAL A 27 1.68 3.02 4.10
CA VAL A 27 1.15 2.47 2.84
C VAL A 27 -0.30 2.01 3.01
N PHE A 28 -0.62 1.38 4.14
CA PHE A 28 -1.99 0.94 4.46
C PHE A 28 -2.98 2.12 4.51
N ILE A 29 -2.63 3.20 5.23
CA ILE A 29 -3.47 4.40 5.33
C ILE A 29 -3.64 5.05 3.95
N LEU A 30 -2.56 5.16 3.18
CA LEU A 30 -2.60 5.76 1.84
C LEU A 30 -3.48 4.94 0.88
N ALA A 31 -3.46 3.61 1.00
CA ALA A 31 -4.32 2.70 0.25
C ALA A 31 -5.82 2.88 0.60
N LEU A 32 -6.14 3.05 1.89
CA LEU A 32 -7.51 3.33 2.31
C LEU A 32 -8.00 4.70 1.82
N ILE A 33 -7.18 5.75 1.91
CA ILE A 33 -7.54 7.09 1.44
C ILE A 33 -7.79 7.08 -0.07
N THR A 34 -6.89 6.48 -0.84
CA THR A 34 -7.03 6.39 -2.30
C THR A 34 -8.24 5.55 -2.71
N ASN A 35 -8.55 4.47 -2.00
CA ASN A 35 -9.77 3.70 -2.20
C ASN A 35 -11.02 4.56 -1.97
N PHE A 36 -11.08 5.29 -0.84
CA PHE A 36 -12.22 6.14 -0.52
C PHE A 36 -12.44 7.26 -1.55
N ILE A 37 -11.36 7.93 -1.98
CA ILE A 37 -11.42 8.96 -3.04
C ILE A 37 -11.96 8.35 -4.34
N THR A 38 -11.49 7.15 -4.71
CA THR A 38 -11.91 6.45 -5.92
C THR A 38 -13.42 6.17 -5.88
N ILE A 39 -13.92 5.62 -4.79
CA ILE A 39 -15.35 5.32 -4.60
C ILE A 39 -16.20 6.60 -4.68
N LEU A 40 -15.81 7.66 -3.95
CA LEU A 40 -16.56 8.92 -3.93
C LEU A 40 -16.66 9.55 -5.33
N ARG A 41 -15.56 9.54 -6.08
CA ARG A 41 -15.49 10.15 -7.41
C ARG A 41 -16.34 9.36 -8.43
N TYR A 42 -16.27 8.02 -8.42
CA TYR A 42 -17.14 7.20 -9.27
C TYR A 42 -18.61 7.40 -8.93
N LYS A 43 -18.97 7.45 -7.65
CA LYS A 43 -20.35 7.74 -7.21
C LYS A 43 -20.81 9.13 -7.66
N SER A 44 -19.95 10.14 -7.59
CA SER A 44 -20.26 11.49 -8.07
C SER A 44 -20.55 11.52 -9.57
N ILE A 45 -19.83 10.73 -10.37
CA ILE A 45 -20.06 10.62 -11.82
C ILE A 45 -21.34 9.86 -12.10
N ALA A 46 -21.57 8.72 -11.43
CA ALA A 46 -22.78 7.91 -11.58
C ALA A 46 -24.05 8.72 -11.26
N ASN A 47 -24.04 9.48 -10.15
CA ASN A 47 -25.17 10.33 -9.75
C ASN A 47 -25.53 11.40 -10.80
N CYS A 48 -24.60 11.81 -11.67
CA CYS A 48 -24.89 12.76 -12.75
C CYS A 48 -25.75 12.14 -13.87
N PHE A 49 -25.70 10.82 -14.03
CA PHE A 49 -26.50 10.10 -15.04
C PHE A 49 -27.91 9.77 -14.57
N ASP A 50 -28.13 9.61 -13.26
CA ASP A 50 -29.46 9.29 -12.69
C ASP A 50 -30.45 10.45 -12.73
N SER A 51 -29.96 11.69 -12.83
CA SER A 51 -30.82 12.87 -12.90
C SER A 51 -31.39 13.03 -14.32
N LYS A 52 -32.54 12.39 -14.59
CA LYS A 52 -33.28 12.39 -15.88
C LYS A 52 -33.47 13.78 -16.53
N LYS A 53 -33.32 14.88 -15.78
CA LYS A 53 -33.39 16.26 -16.29
C LYS A 53 -32.10 16.70 -17.02
N GLN A 54 -30.92 16.22 -16.59
CA GLN A 54 -29.63 16.62 -17.17
C GLN A 54 -29.35 15.92 -18.50
N THR A 55 -29.75 14.65 -18.63
CA THR A 55 -29.60 13.85 -19.85
C THR A 55 -30.35 14.43 -21.05
N LYS A 56 -31.48 15.11 -20.84
CA LYS A 56 -32.26 15.75 -21.90
C LYS A 56 -31.74 17.12 -22.32
N ALA A 57 -31.08 17.85 -21.41
CA ALA A 57 -30.53 19.18 -21.69
C ALA A 57 -29.09 19.12 -22.24
N GLY A 58 -28.38 18.00 -22.04
CA GLY A 58 -26.97 17.86 -22.41
C GLY A 58 -26.04 18.79 -21.60
N ILE A 59 -26.45 19.12 -20.37
CA ILE A 59 -25.68 19.93 -19.42
C ILE A 59 -25.61 19.13 -18.13
N PHE A 60 -24.40 18.71 -17.77
CA PHE A 60 -24.12 17.92 -16.59
C PHE A 60 -23.41 18.79 -15.54
N ASN A 61 -23.55 18.44 -14.26
CA ASN A 61 -22.80 19.12 -13.19
C ASN A 61 -21.36 18.61 -13.04
N ASN A 62 -20.81 17.97 -14.08
CA ASN A 62 -19.50 17.36 -14.09
C ASN A 62 -18.72 17.81 -15.33
N GLU A 63 -17.52 18.33 -15.12
CA GLU A 63 -16.64 18.89 -16.15
C GLU A 63 -16.27 17.85 -17.23
N LEU A 64 -16.05 16.59 -16.84
CA LEU A 64 -15.75 15.49 -17.76
C LEU A 64 -16.92 15.24 -18.72
N LEU A 65 -18.14 15.16 -18.20
CA LEU A 65 -19.33 14.89 -19.03
C LEU A 65 -19.61 16.07 -19.97
N ASN A 66 -19.45 17.31 -19.50
CA ASN A 66 -19.61 18.48 -20.34
C ASN A 66 -18.56 18.55 -21.44
N SER A 67 -17.31 18.20 -21.15
CA SER A 67 -16.23 18.10 -22.14
C SER A 67 -16.58 17.10 -23.25
N ILE A 68 -17.07 15.91 -22.90
CA ILE A 68 -17.52 14.89 -23.88
C ILE A 68 -18.65 15.42 -24.77
N VAL A 69 -19.68 16.05 -24.17
CA VAL A 69 -20.82 16.57 -24.93
C VAL A 69 -20.40 17.69 -25.88
N GLN A 70 -19.50 18.58 -25.46
CA GLN A 70 -19.02 19.67 -26.30
C GLN A 70 -18.16 19.15 -27.46
N GLU A 71 -17.24 18.22 -27.20
CA GLU A 71 -16.43 17.60 -28.26
C GLU A 71 -17.29 16.83 -29.27
N TYR A 72 -18.31 16.11 -28.80
CA TYR A 72 -19.28 15.45 -29.67
C TYR A 72 -20.04 16.46 -30.55
N LYS A 73 -20.55 17.56 -29.97
CA LYS A 73 -21.26 18.62 -30.72
C LYS A 73 -20.36 19.27 -31.77
N LEU A 74 -19.08 19.49 -31.46
CA LEU A 74 -18.09 20.04 -32.39
C LEU A 74 -17.79 19.07 -33.55
N ALA A 75 -17.60 17.78 -33.24
CA ALA A 75 -17.35 16.76 -34.26
C ALA A 75 -18.56 16.55 -35.18
N ALA A 76 -19.78 16.49 -34.61
CA ALA A 76 -21.02 16.34 -35.36
C ALA A 76 -21.32 17.53 -36.29
N LYS A 77 -20.88 18.75 -35.91
CA LYS A 77 -21.01 19.94 -36.76
C LYS A 77 -20.08 19.91 -37.96
N ASN A 78 -18.91 19.30 -37.82
CA ASN A 78 -17.86 19.31 -38.85
C ASN A 78 -17.90 18.12 -39.81
N SER A 79 -18.47 16.97 -39.42
CA SER A 79 -18.63 15.79 -40.29
C SER A 79 -19.76 14.88 -39.77
N LEU A 80 -20.87 14.81 -40.49
CA LEU A 80 -22.07 14.06 -40.09
C LEU A 80 -21.91 12.54 -40.18
N SER A 81 -20.93 12.04 -40.93
CA SER A 81 -20.94 10.63 -41.38
C SER A 81 -20.23 9.65 -40.44
N GLU A 82 -19.34 10.09 -39.55
CA GLU A 82 -18.51 9.15 -38.77
C GLU A 82 -17.89 9.79 -37.52
N VAL A 83 -18.73 10.34 -36.63
CA VAL A 83 -18.22 10.81 -35.33
C VAL A 83 -17.79 9.60 -34.49
N ASN A 84 -16.48 9.41 -34.34
CA ASN A 84 -15.90 8.39 -33.47
C ASN A 84 -16.13 8.77 -31.99
N THR A 85 -17.34 8.45 -31.51
CA THR A 85 -17.80 8.77 -30.17
C THR A 85 -16.96 8.05 -29.11
N GLN A 86 -16.46 6.85 -29.42
CA GLN A 86 -15.57 6.10 -28.54
C GLN A 86 -14.27 6.86 -28.29
N ALA A 87 -13.62 7.37 -29.34
CA ALA A 87 -12.37 8.12 -29.22
C ALA A 87 -12.53 9.42 -28.40
N ILE A 88 -13.67 10.12 -28.54
CA ILE A 88 -13.98 11.32 -27.77
C ILE A 88 -14.14 10.99 -26.27
N ILE A 89 -14.87 9.92 -25.96
CA ILE A 89 -15.05 9.46 -24.57
C ILE A 89 -13.70 9.04 -23.99
N GLU A 90 -12.94 8.21 -24.69
CA GLU A 90 -11.62 7.74 -24.24
C GLU A 90 -10.66 8.90 -24.01
N LYS A 91 -10.60 9.88 -24.92
CA LYS A 91 -9.77 11.08 -24.75
C LYS A 91 -10.17 11.87 -23.52
N SER A 92 -11.45 12.20 -23.35
CA SER A 92 -11.90 13.02 -22.21
C SER A 92 -11.71 12.30 -20.87
N PHE A 93 -11.94 10.98 -20.82
CA PHE A 93 -11.60 10.16 -19.65
C PHE A 93 -10.10 10.15 -19.41
N ASN A 94 -9.28 9.95 -20.43
CA ASN A 94 -7.83 9.88 -20.27
C ASN A 94 -7.20 11.25 -19.97
N GLU A 95 -7.84 12.37 -20.28
CA GLU A 95 -7.36 13.70 -19.89
C GLU A 95 -7.80 14.07 -18.46
N ASN A 96 -9.05 13.81 -18.10
CA ASN A 96 -9.63 14.22 -16.81
C ASN A 96 -9.42 13.19 -15.69
N MET A 97 -9.12 11.92 -16.00
CA MET A 97 -9.04 10.81 -15.04
C MET A 97 -7.63 10.21 -14.87
N LYS A 98 -6.56 10.80 -15.45
CA LYS A 98 -5.17 10.32 -15.21
C LYS A 98 -4.84 10.11 -13.72
N PRO A 99 -5.07 11.08 -12.81
CA PRO A 99 -4.76 10.88 -11.39
C PRO A 99 -5.59 9.74 -10.78
N MET A 100 -6.79 9.51 -11.31
CA MET A 100 -7.69 8.47 -10.85
C MET A 100 -7.25 7.08 -11.33
N ALA A 101 -6.77 6.94 -12.57
CA ALA A 101 -6.21 5.69 -13.08
C ALA A 101 -4.95 5.28 -12.29
N ILE A 102 -4.13 6.26 -11.87
CA ILE A 102 -2.99 6.03 -10.98
C ILE A 102 -3.46 5.56 -9.60
N ALA A 103 -4.44 6.25 -9.01
CA ALA A 103 -5.00 5.86 -7.71
C ALA A 103 -5.60 4.45 -7.74
N GLU A 104 -6.34 4.11 -8.79
CA GLU A 104 -6.90 2.77 -8.98
C GLU A 104 -5.80 1.71 -9.13
N SER A 105 -4.79 2.00 -9.94
CA SER A 105 -3.63 1.11 -10.11
C SER A 105 -2.86 0.92 -8.80
N PHE A 106 -2.75 1.98 -7.99
CA PHE A 106 -2.13 1.92 -6.67
C PHE A 106 -2.93 1.02 -5.74
N VAL A 107 -4.24 1.28 -5.58
CA VAL A 107 -5.18 0.47 -4.77
C VAL A 107 -5.08 -1.01 -5.16
N LYS A 108 -5.14 -1.33 -6.46
CA LYS A 108 -5.02 -2.72 -6.95
C LYS A 108 -3.69 -3.39 -6.58
N ARG A 109 -2.61 -2.62 -6.42
CA ARG A 109 -1.26 -3.14 -6.13
C ARG A 109 -0.88 -3.03 -4.65
N SER A 110 -1.57 -2.21 -3.84
CA SER A 110 -1.28 -2.02 -2.41
C SER A 110 -1.23 -3.33 -1.61
N PRO A 111 -2.16 -4.30 -1.79
CA PRO A 111 -2.09 -5.63 -1.16
C PRO A 111 -0.74 -6.32 -1.35
N ALA A 112 -0.25 -6.37 -2.59
CA ALA A 112 1.02 -7.00 -2.92
C ALA A 112 2.21 -6.21 -2.34
N ILE A 113 2.15 -4.88 -2.36
CA ILE A 113 3.19 -4.02 -1.79
C ILE A 113 3.33 -4.27 -0.28
N LEU A 114 2.21 -4.39 0.46
CA LEU A 114 2.24 -4.67 1.90
C LEU A 114 2.92 -6.02 2.22
N VAL A 115 2.65 -7.06 1.42
CA VAL A 115 3.29 -8.38 1.59
C VAL A 115 4.78 -8.29 1.31
N ILE A 116 5.18 -7.64 0.21
CA ILE A 116 6.59 -7.49 -0.16
C ILE A 116 7.35 -6.70 0.91
N LEU A 117 6.75 -5.63 1.45
CA LEU A 117 7.34 -4.86 2.54
C LEU A 117 7.49 -5.69 3.82
N GLY A 118 6.49 -6.51 4.15
CA GLY A 118 6.57 -7.44 5.28
C GLY A 118 7.69 -8.49 5.11
N LEU A 119 7.82 -9.06 3.91
CA LEU A 119 8.91 -10.01 3.59
C LEU A 119 10.28 -9.33 3.62
N PHE A 120 10.39 -8.11 3.09
CA PHE A 120 11.60 -7.31 3.16
C PHE A 120 12.05 -7.10 4.61
N GLY A 121 11.12 -6.81 5.51
CA GLY A 121 11.41 -6.69 6.94
C GLY A 121 11.99 -7.96 7.56
N THR A 122 11.42 -9.13 7.20
CA THR A 122 11.96 -10.43 7.65
C THR A 122 13.38 -10.65 7.14
N PHE A 123 13.62 -10.45 5.85
CA PHE A 123 14.95 -10.65 5.28
C PHE A 123 15.99 -9.72 5.89
N TRP A 124 15.64 -8.45 6.09
CA TRP A 124 16.51 -7.49 6.74
C TRP A 124 16.82 -7.88 8.19
N GLY A 125 15.80 -8.23 8.97
CA GLY A 125 15.98 -8.63 10.37
C GLY A 125 16.79 -9.91 10.54
N LEU A 126 16.57 -10.91 9.68
CA LEU A 126 17.38 -12.13 9.65
C LEU A 126 18.83 -11.85 9.29
N THR A 127 19.07 -11.00 8.28
CA THR A 127 20.43 -10.63 7.85
C THR A 127 21.21 -10.00 9.01
N VAL A 128 20.62 -9.01 9.69
CA VAL A 128 21.23 -8.35 10.85
C VAL A 128 21.49 -9.34 11.99
N SER A 129 20.54 -10.24 12.25
CA SER A 129 20.66 -11.27 13.30
C SER A 129 21.83 -12.22 13.01
N VAL A 130 21.97 -12.68 11.77
CA VAL A 130 23.07 -13.55 11.34
C VAL A 130 24.41 -12.83 11.41
N THR A 131 24.50 -11.57 10.98
CA THR A 131 25.75 -10.79 11.06
C THR A 131 26.22 -10.63 12.50
N LYS A 132 25.31 -10.28 13.43
CA LYS A 132 25.64 -10.18 14.86
C LYS A 132 26.13 -11.51 15.43
N LEU A 133 25.48 -12.61 15.08
CA LEU A 133 25.89 -13.94 15.53
C LEU A 133 27.32 -14.29 15.06
N ILE A 134 27.65 -13.99 13.80
CA ILE A 134 28.99 -14.23 13.25
C ILE A 134 30.04 -13.37 13.95
N GLU A 135 29.76 -12.10 14.20
CA GLU A 135 30.64 -11.18 14.94
C GLU A 135 30.94 -11.71 16.35
N ILE A 136 29.91 -12.17 17.05
CA ILE A 136 30.04 -12.74 18.40
C ILE A 136 30.89 -14.01 18.36
N ILE A 137 30.63 -14.94 17.45
CA ILE A 137 31.43 -16.18 17.32
C ILE A 137 32.89 -15.84 17.02
N THR A 138 33.13 -14.93 16.08
CA THR A 138 34.49 -14.54 15.67
C THR A 138 35.25 -13.86 16.81
N SER A 139 34.60 -12.95 17.54
CA SER A 139 35.21 -12.25 18.68
C SER A 139 35.57 -13.19 19.84
N ASN A 140 34.79 -14.26 20.06
CA ASN A 140 35.09 -15.24 21.10
C ASN A 140 36.20 -16.22 20.70
N ILE A 141 36.30 -16.58 19.41
CA ILE A 141 37.37 -17.48 18.91
C ILE A 141 38.74 -16.78 18.95
N ILE A 142 38.81 -15.49 18.65
CA ILE A 142 40.09 -14.75 18.57
C ILE A 142 40.71 -14.48 19.95
N ASN A 143 39.91 -14.37 21.01
CA ASN A 143 40.38 -13.89 22.32
C ASN A 143 40.89 -14.98 23.27
N ASP A 144 40.88 -16.27 22.88
CA ASP A 144 41.37 -17.44 23.65
C ASP A 144 40.91 -17.50 25.12
N ALA A 145 39.87 -16.74 25.46
CA ALA A 145 39.28 -16.67 26.77
C ALA A 145 38.25 -17.80 26.86
N ALA A 146 38.35 -18.62 27.92
CA ALA A 146 37.39 -19.67 28.22
C ALA A 146 35.96 -19.18 27.94
N VAL A 147 35.31 -19.80 26.94
CA VAL A 147 34.02 -19.34 26.40
C VAL A 147 33.06 -19.05 27.54
N ASN A 148 32.74 -17.78 27.76
CA ASN A 148 31.79 -17.40 28.78
C ASN A 148 30.39 -17.75 28.28
N MET A 149 29.94 -18.97 28.63
CA MET A 149 28.69 -19.53 28.15
C MET A 149 27.48 -18.62 28.44
N ASN A 150 27.53 -17.85 29.53
CA ASN A 150 26.46 -16.91 29.87
C ASN A 150 26.36 -15.75 28.87
N GLN A 151 27.50 -15.21 28.43
CA GLN A 151 27.54 -14.13 27.44
C GLN A 151 27.10 -14.64 26.05
N LEU A 152 27.44 -15.88 25.72
CA LEU A 152 26.97 -16.54 24.49
C LEU A 152 25.45 -16.77 24.51
N LEU A 153 24.91 -17.25 25.64
CA LEU A 153 23.46 -17.46 25.82
C LEU A 153 22.68 -16.15 25.74
N GLU A 154 23.17 -15.09 26.38
CA GLU A 154 22.54 -13.75 26.33
C GLU A 154 22.54 -13.22 24.89
N SER A 155 23.64 -13.40 24.17
CA SER A 155 23.79 -12.98 22.77
C SER A 155 22.90 -13.77 21.80
N LEU A 156 22.78 -15.10 22.01
CA LEU A 156 21.87 -15.97 21.27
C LEU A 156 20.41 -15.57 21.53
N SER A 157 20.05 -15.29 22.78
CA SER A 157 18.73 -14.79 23.15
C SER A 157 18.42 -13.46 22.46
N GLY A 158 19.38 -12.53 22.42
CA GLY A 158 19.25 -11.26 21.69
C GLY A 158 19.04 -11.46 20.19
N THR A 159 19.75 -12.41 19.58
CA THR A 159 19.61 -12.77 18.16
C THR A 159 18.24 -13.40 17.88
N ALA A 160 17.79 -14.30 18.76
CA ALA A 160 16.47 -14.93 18.66
C ALA A 160 15.33 -13.91 18.81
N SER A 161 15.46 -12.94 19.73
CA SER A 161 14.50 -11.84 19.86
C SER A 161 14.47 -10.96 18.60
N GLY A 162 15.64 -10.62 18.03
CA GLY A 162 15.75 -9.87 16.77
C GLY A 162 15.06 -10.56 15.59
N MET A 163 15.11 -11.90 15.53
CA MET A 163 14.36 -12.70 14.56
C MET A 163 12.85 -12.62 14.80
N GLY A 164 12.40 -12.73 16.06
CA GLY A 164 10.98 -12.61 16.43
C GLY A 164 10.37 -11.27 16.01
N VAL A 165 11.13 -10.18 16.16
CA VAL A 165 10.75 -8.85 15.67
C VAL A 165 10.54 -8.84 14.15
N ALA A 166 11.47 -9.43 13.40
CA ALA A 166 11.40 -9.51 11.95
C ALA A 166 10.12 -10.26 11.50
N PHE A 167 9.80 -11.38 12.16
CA PHE A 167 8.55 -12.12 11.93
C PHE A 167 7.30 -11.30 12.26
N ALA A 168 7.31 -10.53 13.36
CA ALA A 168 6.17 -9.67 13.71
C ALA A 168 5.89 -8.63 12.60
N THR A 169 6.94 -8.03 12.01
CA THR A 169 6.76 -7.06 10.90
C THR A 169 6.06 -7.68 9.69
N SER A 170 6.37 -8.95 9.38
CA SER A 170 5.71 -9.70 8.30
C SER A 170 4.25 -10.01 8.63
N LEU A 171 3.96 -10.38 9.88
CA LEU A 171 2.59 -10.63 10.34
C LEU A 171 1.72 -9.37 10.23
N PHE A 172 2.27 -8.19 10.55
CA PHE A 172 1.59 -6.92 10.31
C PHE A 172 1.34 -6.67 8.82
N GLY A 173 2.32 -6.89 7.95
CA GLY A 173 2.16 -6.73 6.50
C GLY A 173 1.06 -7.62 5.92
N ILE A 174 1.04 -8.90 6.31
CA ILE A 174 0.01 -9.85 5.88
C ILE A 174 -1.35 -9.52 6.51
N GLY A 175 -1.39 -9.15 7.79
CA GLY A 175 -2.62 -8.77 8.48
C GLY A 175 -3.31 -7.56 7.83
N PHE A 176 -2.55 -6.50 7.55
CA PHE A 176 -3.08 -5.33 6.85
C PHE A 176 -3.44 -5.63 5.40
N ASN A 177 -2.71 -6.53 4.72
CA ASN A 177 -3.09 -7.01 3.39
C ASN A 177 -4.47 -7.71 3.39
N ILE A 178 -4.74 -8.59 4.36
CA ILE A 178 -6.05 -9.26 4.49
C ILE A 178 -7.14 -8.21 4.68
N ILE A 179 -6.92 -7.22 5.57
CA ILE A 179 -7.89 -6.15 5.80
C ILE A 179 -8.16 -5.36 4.51
N LEU A 180 -7.12 -4.93 3.79
CA LEU A 180 -7.31 -4.22 2.51
C LEU A 180 -8.04 -5.06 1.49
N THR A 181 -7.71 -6.35 1.38
CA THR A 181 -8.35 -7.26 0.43
C THR A 181 -9.84 -7.37 0.71
N VAL A 182 -10.24 -7.52 1.97
CA VAL A 182 -11.65 -7.56 2.36
C VAL A 182 -12.34 -6.22 2.06
N VAL A 183 -11.70 -5.10 2.36
CA VAL A 183 -12.26 -3.77 2.09
C VAL A 183 -12.43 -3.51 0.59
N PHE A 184 -11.52 -3.99 -0.25
CA PHE A 184 -11.59 -3.76 -1.70
C PHE A 184 -12.56 -4.68 -2.44
N ILE A 185 -12.98 -5.78 -1.82
CA ILE A 185 -14.01 -6.65 -2.36
C ILE A 185 -15.41 -6.04 -2.19
N VAL A 186 -15.62 -5.23 -1.14
CA VAL A 186 -16.89 -4.59 -0.79
C VAL A 186 -17.08 -3.28 -1.56
#